data_AF-A0A1I6FCI0-F1
#
_entry.id   AF-A0A1I6FCI0-F1
#
_cell.length_a   1.000
_cell.length_b   1.000
_cell.length_c   1.000
_cell.angle_alpha   90.00
_cell.angle_beta   90.00
_cell.angle_gamma   90.00
#
_symmetry.space_group_name_H-M   'P 1'
#
loop_
_entity.id
_entity.type
_entity.pdbx_description
1 polymer ?
#
loop_
_entity_poly.entity_id
_entity_poly.type
_entity_poly.pdbx_seq_one_letter_code
_entity_poly.pdbx_strand_id
1 'polypeptide(L)'
;MSGSLYEHALALHREFPDGPLPRDGYPFPDEDFYRATTQQIRRRNRDQRKIGVDVASVLDEHFSTNASPARLAGTLADLHVPIHHNDHIAAAALRADRSQARRTGRWLVRHSDNRRAVAVGLALLAADHDERDIPLIQTIGLLSNHFGPLAAAALARRQGGSEALAWLGDRVSGWGRVYVVEALCTSGGAREWLLRRACDGDFLNAYFAAQVATASHLLLAISADDADEEVVDHTGRLLGILTWCEGMGSDLWHYPPAAALVEAYTRHVTRLPPTDVRLHHRTRLAEALQKVPLAGLDTSAVVSTLLG
;
A
#
# COMPACT_ATOMS: atom_id res chain seq x y z
N MET A 1 27.98 -13.56 -5.91
CA MET A 1 28.15 -12.10 -5.97
C MET A 1 26.89 -11.50 -5.36
N SER A 2 26.99 -10.79 -4.24
CA SER A 2 25.83 -10.12 -3.64
C SER A 2 25.51 -8.89 -4.48
N GLY A 3 24.44 -8.94 -5.27
CA GLY A 3 23.95 -7.79 -6.04
C GLY A 3 23.19 -6.82 -5.15
N SER A 4 22.92 -5.61 -5.66
CA SER A 4 22.10 -4.65 -4.91
C SER A 4 20.66 -5.15 -4.77
N LEU A 5 19.92 -4.63 -3.77
CA LEU A 5 18.50 -4.92 -3.62
C LEU A 5 17.68 -4.50 -4.85
N TYR A 6 18.12 -3.45 -5.55
CA TYR A 6 17.51 -3.03 -6.79
C TYR A 6 17.72 -4.04 -7.92
N GLU A 7 18.93 -4.56 -8.08
CA GLU A 7 19.23 -5.59 -9.08
C GLU A 7 18.45 -6.88 -8.80
N HIS A 8 18.32 -7.24 -7.52
CA HIS A 8 17.50 -8.35 -7.06
C HIS A 8 16.02 -8.17 -7.43
N ALA A 9 15.44 -7.02 -7.10
CA ALA A 9 14.05 -6.70 -7.44
C ALA A 9 13.82 -6.69 -8.97
N LEU A 10 14.77 -6.13 -9.73
CA LEU A 10 14.71 -6.08 -11.19
C LEU A 10 14.79 -7.48 -11.83
N ALA A 11 15.64 -8.35 -11.29
CA ALA A 11 15.75 -9.73 -11.76
C ALA A 11 14.44 -10.49 -11.55
N LEU A 12 13.88 -10.40 -10.34
CA LEU A 12 12.59 -11.03 -10.01
C LEU A 12 11.45 -10.47 -10.85
N HIS A 13 11.41 -9.15 -11.08
CA HIS A 13 10.37 -8.55 -11.91
C HIS A 13 10.41 -9.02 -13.37
N ARG A 14 11.60 -9.28 -13.92
CA ARG A 14 11.72 -9.84 -15.28
C ARG A 14 11.16 -11.26 -15.38
N GLU A 15 11.25 -12.03 -14.29
CA GLU A 15 10.70 -13.39 -14.21
C GLU A 15 9.18 -13.37 -13.93
N PHE A 16 8.72 -12.39 -13.15
CA PHE A 16 7.31 -12.22 -12.75
C PHE A 16 6.81 -10.81 -13.11
N PRO A 17 6.57 -10.52 -14.41
CA PRO A 17 6.29 -9.16 -14.89
C PRO A 17 4.91 -8.62 -14.51
N ASP A 18 3.91 -9.50 -14.31
CA ASP A 18 2.50 -9.10 -14.26
C ASP A 18 1.79 -9.44 -12.95
N GLY A 19 2.52 -9.89 -11.93
CA GLY A 19 1.93 -10.24 -10.64
C GLY A 19 2.88 -10.04 -9.47
N PRO A 20 2.39 -10.34 -8.25
CA PRO A 20 3.21 -10.30 -7.04
C PRO A 20 4.46 -11.18 -7.15
N LEU A 21 5.57 -10.68 -6.62
CA LEU A 21 6.79 -11.47 -6.53
C LEU A 21 6.57 -12.68 -5.61
N PRO A 22 7.11 -13.87 -5.94
CA PRO A 22 7.08 -15.01 -5.04
C PRO A 22 7.67 -14.64 -3.67
N ARG A 23 6.92 -14.92 -2.60
CA ARG A 23 7.30 -14.61 -1.21
C ARG A 23 7.73 -13.16 -1.04
N ASP A 24 7.10 -12.19 -1.71
CA ASP A 24 7.43 -10.77 -1.66
C ASP A 24 8.92 -10.45 -1.98
N GLY A 25 9.56 -11.35 -2.75
CA GLY A 25 10.96 -11.26 -3.15
C GLY A 25 11.98 -11.80 -2.13
N TYR A 26 11.56 -12.50 -1.08
CA TYR A 26 12.47 -13.16 -0.15
C TYR A 26 13.11 -14.44 -0.73
N PRO A 27 14.33 -14.80 -0.30
CA PRO A 27 15.19 -14.05 0.62
C PRO A 27 15.83 -12.84 -0.07
N PHE A 28 16.01 -11.76 0.69
CA PHE A 28 16.77 -10.61 0.21
C PHE A 28 18.29 -10.91 0.26
N PRO A 29 19.10 -10.24 -0.58
CA PRO A 29 20.56 -10.40 -0.56
C PRO A 29 21.21 -10.19 0.82
N ASP A 30 20.65 -9.32 1.68
CA ASP A 30 21.16 -9.02 3.03
C ASP A 30 20.47 -9.78 4.17
N GLU A 31 19.68 -10.83 3.89
CA GLU A 31 18.81 -11.47 4.88
C GLU A 31 19.56 -11.98 6.12
N ASP A 32 20.69 -12.65 5.94
CA ASP A 32 21.48 -13.19 7.06
C ASP A 32 22.08 -12.07 7.94
N PHE A 33 22.64 -11.04 7.30
CA PHE A 33 23.18 -9.87 7.98
C PHE A 33 22.09 -9.11 8.74
N TYR A 34 20.92 -8.92 8.11
CA TYR A 34 19.80 -8.23 8.71
C TYR A 34 19.27 -8.96 9.95
N ARG A 35 19.16 -10.29 9.89
CA ARG A 35 18.72 -11.11 11.04
C ARG A 35 19.70 -11.01 12.21
N ALA A 36 21.01 -11.11 11.95
CA ALA A 36 22.04 -11.05 12.97
C ALA A 36 22.05 -9.70 13.71
N THR A 37 21.94 -8.60 12.97
CA THR A 37 22.06 -7.24 13.55
C THR A 37 20.75 -6.73 14.16
N THR A 38 19.59 -7.08 13.59
CA THR A 38 18.29 -6.53 14.04
C THR A 38 17.97 -6.89 15.48
N GLN A 39 18.29 -8.11 15.92
CA GLN A 39 18.06 -8.53 17.31
C GLN A 39 18.87 -7.69 18.31
N GLN A 40 20.11 -7.35 17.96
CA GLN A 40 20.99 -6.55 18.81
C GLN A 40 20.51 -5.09 18.87
N ILE A 41 20.11 -4.53 17.73
CA ILE A 41 19.64 -3.14 17.62
C ILE A 41 18.32 -2.94 18.37
N ARG A 42 17.37 -3.87 18.23
CA ARG A 42 16.08 -3.81 18.96
C ARG A 42 16.26 -3.83 20.48
N ARG A 43 17.27 -4.52 21.00
CA ARG A 43 17.57 -4.53 22.44
C ARG A 43 18.07 -3.18 22.95
N ARG A 44 18.78 -2.42 22.10
CA ARG A 44 19.34 -1.10 22.42
C ARG A 44 18.30 0.02 22.33
N ASN A 45 17.38 -0.05 21.35
CA ASN A 45 16.37 0.98 21.10
C ASN A 45 15.00 0.60 21.68
N ARG A 46 14.77 0.98 22.95
CA ARG A 46 13.47 0.79 23.62
C ARG A 46 12.56 2.03 23.59
N ASP A 47 13.10 3.21 23.31
CA ASP A 47 12.33 4.46 23.30
C ASP A 47 11.83 4.77 21.89
N GLN A 48 10.51 4.61 21.67
CA GLN A 48 9.87 4.90 20.39
C GLN A 48 10.00 6.37 19.97
N ARG A 49 10.16 7.30 20.93
CA ARG A 49 10.27 8.74 20.64
C ARG A 49 11.60 9.12 19.98
N LYS A 50 12.58 8.22 19.99
CA LYS A 50 13.91 8.43 19.41
C LYS A 50 14.08 7.76 18.05
N ILE A 51 13.05 7.07 17.54
CA ILE A 51 13.11 6.39 16.24
C ILE A 51 13.37 7.43 15.14
N GLY A 52 14.44 7.22 14.38
CA GLY A 52 14.84 8.11 13.27
C GLY A 52 15.72 9.30 13.68
N VAL A 53 15.90 9.59 14.97
CA VAL A 53 16.78 10.70 15.43
C VAL A 53 18.25 10.43 15.11
N ASP A 54 18.72 9.20 15.36
CA ASP A 54 20.11 8.82 15.04
C ASP A 54 20.36 8.85 13.53
N VAL A 55 19.36 8.40 12.75
CA VAL A 55 19.40 8.43 11.28
C VAL A 55 19.45 9.87 10.77
N ALA A 56 18.63 10.76 11.33
CA ALA A 56 18.62 12.18 10.99
C ALA A 56 19.98 12.84 11.30
N SER A 57 20.57 12.55 12.47
CA SER A 57 21.89 13.07 12.84
C SER A 57 22.98 12.62 11.86
N VAL A 58 22.97 11.34 11.47
CA VAL A 58 23.91 10.80 10.47
C VAL A 58 23.70 11.41 9.08
N LEU A 59 22.46 11.72 8.71
CA LEU A 59 22.16 12.43 7.47
C LEU A 59 22.67 13.88 7.50
N ASP A 60 22.45 14.61 8.60
CA ASP A 60 22.96 15.98 8.75
C ASP A 60 24.50 16.03 8.68
N GLU A 61 25.19 15.07 9.30
CA GLU A 61 26.65 14.91 9.20
C GLU A 61 27.08 14.58 7.76
N HIS A 62 26.39 13.66 7.10
CA HIS A 62 26.69 13.30 5.70
C HIS A 62 26.56 14.50 4.76
N PHE A 63 25.49 15.29 4.89
CA PHE A 63 25.25 16.43 4.01
C PHE A 63 26.19 17.60 4.29
N SER A 64 26.59 17.83 5.55
CA SER A 64 27.56 18.87 5.90
C SER A 64 28.99 18.55 5.45
N THR A 65 29.38 17.27 5.44
CA THR A 65 30.73 16.83 5.02
C THR A 65 30.80 16.46 3.54
N ASN A 66 29.65 16.34 2.86
CA ASN A 66 29.51 15.83 1.51
C ASN A 66 30.24 14.48 1.30
N ALA A 67 30.17 13.62 2.32
CA ALA A 67 30.78 12.29 2.30
C ALA A 67 30.19 11.41 1.19
N SER A 68 30.88 10.33 0.82
CA SER A 68 30.34 9.41 -0.18
C SER A 68 29.08 8.69 0.32
N PRO A 69 28.06 8.49 -0.54
CA PRO A 69 26.89 7.69 -0.18
C PRO A 69 27.20 6.25 0.27
N ALA A 70 28.30 5.66 -0.19
CA ALA A 70 28.77 4.35 0.26
C ALA A 70 29.16 4.35 1.74
N ARG A 71 29.82 5.41 2.22
CA ARG A 71 30.13 5.57 3.65
C ARG A 71 28.85 5.71 4.47
N LEU A 72 27.89 6.49 3.98
CA LEU A 72 26.58 6.62 4.62
C LEU A 72 25.87 5.26 4.74
N ALA A 73 25.84 4.46 3.67
CA ALA A 73 25.25 3.12 3.70
C ALA A 73 25.87 2.22 4.77
N GLY A 74 27.20 2.28 4.93
CA GLY A 74 27.92 1.58 5.99
C GLY A 74 27.49 2.02 7.39
N THR A 75 27.38 3.33 7.65
CA THR A 75 26.92 3.86 8.94
C THR A 75 25.47 3.46 9.25
N LEU A 76 24.59 3.51 8.25
CA LEU A 76 23.17 3.14 8.40
C LEU A 76 22.98 1.65 8.72
N ALA A 77 23.95 0.80 8.36
CA ALA A 77 23.90 -0.62 8.61
C ALA A 77 23.84 -0.97 10.10
N ASP A 78 24.25 -0.07 11.01
CA ASP A 78 24.25 -0.31 12.46
C ASP A 78 23.07 0.35 13.19
N LEU A 79 22.20 1.06 12.46
CA LEU A 79 21.12 1.85 13.05
C LEU A 79 19.76 1.16 12.95
N HIS A 80 18.84 1.57 13.82
CA HIS A 80 17.42 1.26 13.62
C HIS A 80 16.82 2.24 12.62
N VAL A 81 16.52 1.76 11.42
CA VAL A 81 15.80 2.53 10.39
C VAL A 81 14.33 2.10 10.36
N PRO A 82 13.37 3.03 10.52
CA PRO A 82 11.96 2.73 10.39
C PRO A 82 11.59 2.39 8.94
N ILE A 83 10.65 1.46 8.78
CA ILE A 83 10.12 1.06 7.46
C ILE A 83 8.96 1.95 6.98
N HIS A 84 8.49 2.87 7.84
CA HIS A 84 7.44 3.85 7.54
C HIS A 84 8.03 5.25 7.46
N HIS A 85 7.22 6.19 6.98
CA HIS A 85 7.53 7.62 7.06
C HIS A 85 7.96 7.99 8.48
N ASN A 86 8.98 8.84 8.59
CA ASN A 86 9.50 9.31 9.85
C ASN A 86 9.87 10.80 9.73
N ASP A 87 9.27 11.61 10.59
CA ASP A 87 9.38 13.07 10.54
C ASP A 87 10.82 13.55 10.72
N HIS A 88 11.64 12.86 11.53
CA HIS A 88 13.04 13.24 11.74
C HIS A 88 13.88 13.04 10.46
N ILE A 89 13.71 11.90 9.78
CA ILE A 89 14.40 11.61 8.52
C ILE A 89 13.93 12.57 7.43
N ALA A 90 12.61 12.81 7.34
CA ALA A 90 12.05 13.76 6.38
C ALA A 90 12.57 15.18 6.62
N ALA A 91 12.63 15.62 7.89
CA ALA A 91 13.16 16.93 8.23
C ALA A 91 14.66 17.06 7.88
N ALA A 92 15.46 16.01 8.07
CA ALA A 92 16.87 16.01 7.64
C ALA A 92 17.01 16.13 6.11
N ALA A 93 16.18 15.41 5.37
CA ALA A 93 16.13 15.51 3.91
C ALA A 93 15.79 16.93 3.43
N LEU A 94 14.84 17.60 4.10
CA LEU A 94 14.41 18.96 3.78
C LEU A 94 15.43 20.04 4.15
N ARG A 95 16.29 19.80 5.16
CA ARG A 95 17.39 20.71 5.52
C ARG A 95 18.54 20.67 4.53
N ALA A 96 18.74 19.53 3.85
CA ALA A 96 19.81 19.34 2.89
C ALA A 96 19.57 20.09 1.57
N ASP A 97 20.63 20.30 0.78
CA ASP A 97 20.46 20.72 -0.60
C ASP A 97 19.61 19.68 -1.36
N ARG A 98 18.56 20.14 -2.03
CA ARG A 98 17.59 19.28 -2.72
C ARG A 98 18.25 18.38 -3.75
N SER A 99 19.26 18.89 -4.47
CA SER A 99 19.96 18.12 -5.49
C SER A 99 20.85 17.04 -4.86
N GLN A 100 21.48 17.35 -3.73
CA GLN A 100 22.31 16.43 -2.96
C GLN A 100 21.47 15.31 -2.34
N ALA A 101 20.37 15.66 -1.65
CA ALA A 101 19.44 14.68 -1.08
C ALA A 101 18.92 13.70 -2.14
N ARG A 102 18.51 14.20 -3.31
CA ARG A 102 18.08 13.35 -4.43
C ARG A 102 19.18 12.46 -4.97
N ARG A 103 20.39 12.99 -5.20
CA ARG A 103 21.54 12.18 -5.68
C ARG A 103 21.89 11.08 -4.68
N THR A 104 21.95 11.39 -3.39
CA THR A 104 22.20 10.41 -2.32
C THR A 104 21.09 9.37 -2.28
N GLY A 105 19.82 9.79 -2.32
CA GLY A 105 18.66 8.89 -2.35
C GLY A 105 18.70 7.91 -3.53
N ARG A 106 18.93 8.41 -4.75
CA ARG A 106 19.10 7.58 -5.96
C ARG A 106 20.22 6.57 -5.79
N TRP A 107 21.36 7.01 -5.28
CA TRP A 107 22.52 6.14 -5.11
C TRP A 107 22.22 5.02 -4.12
N LEU A 108 21.64 5.35 -2.96
CA LEU A 108 21.31 4.38 -1.92
C LEU A 108 20.32 3.33 -2.43
N VAL A 109 19.26 3.74 -3.12
CA VAL A 109 18.27 2.80 -3.67
C VAL A 109 18.87 1.94 -4.78
N ARG A 110 19.69 2.51 -5.68
CA ARG A 110 20.22 1.79 -6.84
C ARG A 110 21.34 0.79 -6.48
N HIS A 111 22.18 1.13 -5.52
CA HIS A 111 23.46 0.45 -5.32
C HIS A 111 23.62 -0.25 -3.96
N SER A 112 22.76 0.01 -2.99
CA SER A 112 22.91 -0.65 -1.68
C SER A 112 22.41 -2.09 -1.71
N ASP A 113 23.18 -2.98 -1.11
CA ASP A 113 22.77 -4.33 -0.72
C ASP A 113 22.03 -4.34 0.63
N ASN A 114 22.21 -3.29 1.44
CA ASN A 114 21.61 -3.15 2.77
C ASN A 114 20.22 -2.50 2.74
N ARG A 115 19.20 -3.18 3.29
CA ARG A 115 17.82 -2.68 3.29
C ARG A 115 17.60 -1.40 4.09
N ARG A 116 18.39 -1.16 5.14
CA ARG A 116 18.32 0.09 5.95
C ARG A 116 18.78 1.29 5.13
N ALA A 117 19.84 1.11 4.34
CA ALA A 117 20.32 2.14 3.42
C ALA A 117 19.29 2.44 2.32
N VAL A 118 18.67 1.41 1.75
CA VAL A 118 17.60 1.56 0.75
C VAL A 118 16.37 2.28 1.33
N ALA A 119 15.95 1.93 2.55
CA ALA A 119 14.83 2.59 3.22
C ALA A 119 15.08 4.10 3.43
N VAL A 120 16.29 4.48 3.88
CA VAL A 120 16.68 5.89 3.94
C VAL A 120 16.70 6.53 2.54
N GLY A 121 17.20 5.82 1.54
CA GLY A 121 17.17 6.28 0.15
C GLY A 121 15.77 6.62 -0.34
N LEU A 122 14.77 5.77 -0.07
CA LEU A 122 13.36 6.04 -0.37
C LEU A 122 12.81 7.23 0.41
N ALA A 123 13.18 7.38 1.69
CA ALA A 123 12.77 8.53 2.50
C ALA A 123 13.35 9.85 1.96
N LEU A 124 14.60 9.86 1.49
CA LEU A 124 15.23 11.01 0.83
C LEU A 124 14.52 11.33 -0.49
N LEU A 125 14.19 10.30 -1.28
CA LEU A 125 13.42 10.49 -2.51
C LEU A 125 12.01 11.01 -2.21
N ALA A 126 11.37 10.64 -1.11
CA ALA A 126 10.04 11.16 -0.77
C ALA A 126 10.02 12.68 -0.51
N ALA A 127 11.15 13.30 -0.14
CA ALA A 127 11.27 14.75 0.04
C ALA A 127 11.36 15.53 -1.29
N ASP A 128 11.65 14.85 -2.38
CA ASP A 128 11.67 15.39 -3.75
C ASP A 128 10.56 14.74 -4.60
N HIS A 129 10.15 15.38 -5.69
CA HIS A 129 9.04 14.91 -6.52
C HIS A 129 9.41 14.79 -8.01
N ASP A 130 10.69 14.59 -8.33
CA ASP A 130 11.18 14.37 -9.69
C ASP A 130 10.63 13.06 -10.32
N GLU A 131 9.68 13.18 -11.23
CA GLU A 131 9.01 12.05 -11.92
C GLU A 131 9.97 11.00 -12.53
N ARG A 132 11.21 11.39 -12.86
CA ARG A 132 12.25 10.47 -13.37
C ARG A 132 12.64 9.38 -12.38
N ASP A 133 12.29 9.53 -11.11
CA ASP A 133 12.53 8.52 -10.06
C ASP A 133 11.45 7.44 -10.01
N ILE A 134 10.31 7.60 -10.70
CA ILE A 134 9.20 6.65 -10.64
C ILE A 134 9.66 5.21 -10.95
N PRO A 135 10.38 4.93 -12.05
CA PRO A 135 10.82 3.55 -12.34
C PRO A 135 11.75 2.98 -11.26
N LEU A 136 12.58 3.82 -10.65
CA LEU A 136 13.49 3.42 -9.56
C LEU A 136 12.68 3.01 -8.33
N ILE A 137 11.70 3.84 -7.93
CA ILE A 137 10.86 3.64 -6.76
C ILE A 137 9.92 2.45 -6.95
N GLN A 138 9.32 2.30 -8.14
CA GLN A 138 8.47 1.17 -8.49
C GLN A 138 9.23 -0.15 -8.40
N THR A 139 10.42 -0.21 -9.01
CA THR A 139 11.22 -1.45 -9.01
C THR A 139 11.54 -1.90 -7.59
N ILE A 140 12.04 -1.00 -6.74
CA ILE A 140 12.40 -1.38 -5.37
C ILE A 140 11.15 -1.62 -4.50
N GLY A 141 10.04 -0.94 -4.79
CA GLY A 141 8.75 -1.10 -4.13
C GLY A 141 8.13 -2.49 -4.32
N LEU A 142 8.56 -3.26 -5.33
CA LEU A 142 8.15 -4.66 -5.53
C LEU A 142 8.56 -5.57 -4.35
N LEU A 143 9.63 -5.25 -3.64
CA LEU A 143 10.01 -5.90 -2.37
C LEU A 143 9.18 -5.32 -1.22
N SER A 144 7.86 -5.42 -1.40
CA SER A 144 6.85 -4.55 -0.80
C SER A 144 6.66 -4.77 0.70
N ASN A 145 6.98 -5.96 1.21
CA ASN A 145 6.92 -6.25 2.65
C ASN A 145 7.89 -5.37 3.48
N HIS A 146 8.98 -4.87 2.88
CA HIS A 146 9.92 -3.99 3.57
C HIS A 146 9.91 -2.56 3.05
N PHE A 147 9.76 -2.37 1.73
CA PHE A 147 9.83 -1.05 1.11
C PHE A 147 8.47 -0.46 0.72
N GLY A 148 7.39 -1.25 0.81
CA GLY A 148 6.04 -0.83 0.42
C GLY A 148 5.60 0.50 1.01
N PRO A 149 5.66 0.73 2.34
CA PRO A 149 5.23 2.00 2.93
C PRO A 149 6.02 3.21 2.42
N LEU A 150 7.35 3.08 2.34
CA LEU A 150 8.23 4.17 1.91
C LEU A 150 8.13 4.43 0.41
N ALA A 151 8.01 3.38 -0.40
CA ALA A 151 7.77 3.50 -1.84
C ALA A 151 6.41 4.16 -2.10
N ALA A 152 5.36 3.73 -1.40
CA ALA A 152 4.03 4.31 -1.51
C ALA A 152 4.04 5.81 -1.13
N ALA A 153 4.67 6.15 0.00
CA ALA A 153 4.84 7.55 0.42
C ALA A 153 5.64 8.38 -0.59
N ALA A 154 6.70 7.81 -1.18
CA ALA A 154 7.51 8.50 -2.18
C ALA A 154 6.76 8.73 -3.50
N LEU A 155 5.83 7.85 -3.89
CA LEU A 155 5.03 7.99 -5.11
C LEU A 155 3.81 8.90 -4.92
N ALA A 156 3.17 8.90 -3.74
CA ALA A 156 1.87 9.54 -3.51
C ALA A 156 1.77 11.02 -3.89
N ARG A 157 2.89 11.77 -3.80
CA ARG A 157 2.93 13.23 -4.04
C ARG A 157 3.52 13.62 -5.40
N ARG A 158 3.82 12.64 -6.26
CA ARG A 158 4.47 12.87 -7.55
C ARG A 158 3.44 13.00 -8.67
N GLN A 159 3.77 13.79 -9.69
CA GLN A 159 3.06 13.74 -10.96
C GLN A 159 3.22 12.34 -11.57
N GLY A 160 2.12 11.73 -12.04
CA GLY A 160 2.09 10.31 -12.45
C GLY A 160 2.15 9.32 -11.28
N GLY A 161 2.15 9.80 -10.03
CA GLY A 161 2.25 8.97 -8.83
C GLY A 161 1.10 7.99 -8.66
N SER A 162 -0.14 8.38 -8.96
CA SER A 162 -1.30 7.49 -8.87
C SER A 162 -1.26 6.36 -9.90
N GLU A 163 -0.79 6.63 -11.12
CA GLU A 163 -0.58 5.59 -12.14
C GLU A 163 0.55 4.64 -11.72
N ALA A 164 1.62 5.20 -11.15
CA ALA A 164 2.74 4.41 -10.64
C ALA A 164 2.34 3.51 -9.45
N LEU A 165 1.49 4.02 -8.56
CA LEU A 165 0.91 3.29 -7.43
C LEU A 165 -0.07 2.22 -7.92
N ALA A 166 -0.94 2.51 -8.90
CA ALA A 166 -1.83 1.51 -9.49
C ALA A 166 -1.04 0.36 -10.14
N TRP A 167 0.01 0.69 -10.89
CA TRP A 167 0.93 -0.30 -11.45
C TRP A 167 1.58 -1.17 -10.38
N LEU A 168 1.98 -0.57 -9.25
CA LEU A 168 2.57 -1.30 -8.13
C LEU A 168 1.51 -2.15 -7.43
N GLY A 169 0.29 -1.63 -7.28
CA GLY A 169 -0.86 -2.31 -6.71
C GLY A 169 -1.20 -3.60 -7.45
N ASP A 170 -1.01 -3.65 -8.77
CA ASP A 170 -1.17 -4.89 -9.53
C ASP A 170 -0.09 -5.95 -9.26
N ARG A 171 1.02 -5.55 -8.63
CA ARG A 171 2.25 -6.35 -8.48
C ARG A 171 2.68 -6.55 -7.03
N VAL A 172 1.81 -6.25 -6.08
CA VAL A 172 2.06 -6.46 -4.65
C VAL A 172 0.88 -7.17 -3.99
N SER A 173 1.20 -7.95 -2.97
CA SER A 173 0.27 -8.69 -2.13
C SER A 173 0.47 -8.33 -0.65
N GLY A 174 -0.42 -8.84 0.21
CA GLY A 174 -0.28 -8.73 1.65
C GLY A 174 -0.18 -7.28 2.16
N TRP A 175 0.71 -7.05 3.13
CA TRP A 175 0.96 -5.72 3.69
C TRP A 175 1.45 -4.70 2.65
N GLY A 176 2.23 -5.15 1.66
CA GLY A 176 2.66 -4.27 0.56
C GLY A 176 1.47 -3.66 -0.18
N ARG A 177 0.43 -4.45 -0.43
CA ARG A 177 -0.83 -4.00 -1.04
C ARG A 177 -1.58 -3.00 -0.16
N VAL A 178 -1.66 -3.26 1.15
CA VAL A 178 -2.30 -2.34 2.11
C VAL A 178 -1.75 -0.93 1.96
N TYR A 179 -0.42 -0.78 2.06
CA TYR A 179 0.20 0.54 1.99
C TYR A 179 0.01 1.25 0.65
N VAL A 180 0.04 0.50 -0.47
CA VAL A 180 -0.15 1.07 -1.80
C VAL A 180 -1.60 1.53 -2.01
N VAL A 181 -2.58 0.73 -1.59
CA VAL A 181 -4.00 1.08 -1.74
C VAL A 181 -4.39 2.24 -0.84
N GLU A 182 -3.88 2.30 0.40
CA GLU A 182 -4.07 3.45 1.29
C GLU A 182 -3.49 4.74 0.67
N ALA A 183 -2.29 4.66 0.08
CA ALA A 183 -1.69 5.78 -0.63
C ALA A 183 -2.51 6.21 -1.85
N LEU A 184 -3.09 5.26 -2.61
CA LEU A 184 -4.01 5.59 -3.70
C LEU A 184 -5.24 6.33 -3.21
N CYS A 185 -5.88 5.83 -2.14
CA CYS A 185 -7.08 6.44 -1.56
C CYS A 185 -6.84 7.89 -1.12
N THR A 186 -5.63 8.22 -0.64
CA THR A 186 -5.26 9.56 -0.20
C THR A 186 -4.77 10.47 -1.33
N SER A 187 -4.24 9.90 -2.42
CA SER A 187 -3.73 10.66 -3.57
C SER A 187 -4.82 11.34 -4.40
N GLY A 188 -6.08 10.88 -4.29
CA GLY A 188 -7.19 11.36 -5.10
C GLY A 188 -7.16 10.93 -6.57
N GLY A 189 -6.24 10.02 -6.95
CA GLY A 189 -6.11 9.50 -8.31
C GLY A 189 -6.48 8.01 -8.45
N ALA A 190 -6.41 7.51 -9.69
CA ALA A 190 -6.68 6.11 -10.06
C ALA A 190 -8.06 5.56 -9.63
N ARG A 191 -9.09 6.41 -9.64
CA ARG A 191 -10.47 6.02 -9.31
C ARG A 191 -10.94 4.76 -10.05
N GLU A 192 -10.71 4.69 -11.36
CA GLU A 192 -11.08 3.55 -12.19
C GLU A 192 -10.42 2.23 -11.73
N TRP A 193 -9.17 2.29 -11.28
CA TRP A 193 -8.45 1.15 -10.73
C TRP A 193 -9.02 0.77 -9.36
N LEU A 194 -9.30 1.76 -8.49
CA LEU A 194 -9.89 1.51 -7.18
C LEU A 194 -11.26 0.83 -7.25
N LEU A 195 -12.10 1.21 -8.22
CA LEU A 195 -13.44 0.67 -8.46
C LEU A 195 -13.45 -0.81 -8.89
N ARG A 196 -12.32 -1.35 -9.34
CA ARG A 196 -12.28 -2.64 -10.04
C ARG A 196 -11.26 -3.61 -9.49
N ARG A 197 -10.15 -3.09 -8.97
CA ARG A 197 -8.94 -3.88 -8.71
C ARG A 197 -8.43 -3.76 -7.28
N ALA A 198 -8.86 -2.77 -6.49
CA ALA A 198 -8.27 -2.52 -5.16
C ALA A 198 -8.32 -3.75 -4.23
N CYS A 199 -9.50 -4.37 -4.10
CA CYS A 199 -9.68 -5.59 -3.31
C CYS A 199 -9.63 -6.85 -4.19
N ASP A 200 -8.74 -7.78 -3.84
CA ASP A 200 -8.51 -9.06 -4.52
C ASP A 200 -9.08 -10.27 -3.75
N GLY A 201 -9.61 -10.05 -2.54
CA GLY A 201 -10.13 -11.11 -1.67
C GLY A 201 -9.21 -11.55 -0.53
N ASP A 202 -7.99 -11.00 -0.45
CA ASP A 202 -7.15 -11.14 0.75
C ASP A 202 -7.85 -10.55 1.99
N PHE A 203 -7.63 -11.15 3.17
CA PHE A 203 -8.25 -10.70 4.41
C PHE A 203 -7.75 -9.31 4.85
N LEU A 204 -6.52 -8.94 4.48
CA LEU A 204 -5.94 -7.62 4.76
C LEU A 204 -6.65 -6.49 4.01
N ASN A 205 -7.48 -6.79 3.01
CA ASN A 205 -8.34 -5.79 2.36
C ASN A 205 -9.27 -5.09 3.36
N ALA A 206 -9.60 -5.73 4.49
CA ALA A 206 -10.41 -5.13 5.56
C ALA A 206 -9.79 -3.85 6.15
N TYR A 207 -8.46 -3.67 6.10
CA TYR A 207 -7.81 -2.43 6.55
C TYR A 207 -8.24 -1.20 5.75
N PHE A 208 -8.54 -1.36 4.46
CA PHE A 208 -8.75 -0.23 3.54
C PHE A 208 -10.06 -0.28 2.74
N ALA A 209 -10.89 -1.33 2.86
CA ALA A 209 -12.10 -1.48 2.04
C ALA A 209 -13.05 -0.27 2.11
N ALA A 210 -13.28 0.29 3.31
CA ALA A 210 -14.11 1.49 3.47
C ALA A 210 -13.47 2.75 2.86
N GLN A 211 -12.14 2.86 2.94
CA GLN A 211 -11.39 3.95 2.30
C GLN A 211 -11.49 3.85 0.78
N VAL A 212 -11.38 2.64 0.22
CA VAL A 212 -11.57 2.39 -1.22
C VAL A 212 -12.97 2.79 -1.64
N ALA A 213 -14.01 2.34 -0.92
CA ALA A 213 -15.39 2.66 -1.26
C ALA A 213 -15.64 4.19 -1.26
N THR A 214 -15.00 4.90 -0.32
CA THR A 214 -15.07 6.36 -0.22
C THR A 214 -14.29 7.05 -1.34
N ALA A 215 -13.00 6.74 -1.48
CA ALA A 215 -12.08 7.41 -2.41
C ALA A 215 -12.43 7.15 -3.88
N SER A 216 -13.03 5.99 -4.17
CA SER A 216 -13.49 5.64 -5.51
C SER A 216 -14.88 6.23 -5.86
N HIS A 217 -15.54 6.92 -4.92
CA HIS A 217 -16.94 7.32 -4.99
C HIS A 217 -17.84 6.15 -5.43
N LEU A 218 -17.70 5.00 -4.76
CA LEU A 218 -18.34 3.75 -5.15
C LEU A 218 -19.86 3.90 -5.26
N LEU A 219 -20.50 4.57 -4.29
CA LEU A 219 -21.95 4.78 -4.32
C LEU A 219 -22.38 5.50 -5.60
N LEU A 220 -21.65 6.53 -6.04
CA LEU A 220 -21.97 7.24 -7.26
C LEU A 220 -21.84 6.32 -8.49
N ALA A 221 -20.79 5.50 -8.52
CA ALA A 221 -20.54 4.57 -9.63
C ALA A 221 -21.63 3.48 -9.72
N ILE A 222 -21.98 2.83 -8.60
CA ILE A 222 -22.99 1.76 -8.58
C ILE A 222 -24.44 2.28 -8.67
N SER A 223 -24.65 3.58 -8.47
CA SER A 223 -25.99 4.18 -8.63
C SER A 223 -26.30 4.55 -10.07
N ALA A 224 -25.31 4.53 -10.97
CA ALA A 224 -25.53 4.76 -12.38
C ALA A 224 -26.32 3.58 -12.99
N ASP A 225 -27.33 3.88 -13.80
CA ASP A 225 -28.18 2.85 -14.41
C ASP A 225 -27.40 1.88 -15.32
N ASP A 226 -26.27 2.34 -15.86
CA ASP A 226 -25.36 1.63 -16.76
C ASP A 226 -24.07 1.13 -16.07
N ALA A 227 -24.08 0.99 -14.74
CA ALA A 227 -22.96 0.40 -14.01
C ALA A 227 -22.57 -0.97 -14.60
N ASP A 228 -21.30 -1.09 -15.02
CA ASP A 228 -20.78 -2.29 -15.66
C ASP A 228 -20.65 -3.47 -14.68
N GLU A 229 -20.57 -4.69 -15.24
CA GLU A 229 -20.49 -5.92 -14.44
C GLU A 229 -19.29 -5.95 -13.49
N GLU A 230 -18.16 -5.35 -13.87
CA GLU A 230 -16.93 -5.36 -13.08
C GLU A 230 -17.07 -4.48 -11.83
N VAL A 231 -17.71 -3.31 -11.96
CA VAL A 231 -18.06 -2.43 -10.84
C VAL A 231 -19.05 -3.13 -9.91
N VAL A 232 -20.05 -3.83 -10.44
CA VAL A 232 -21.02 -4.58 -9.63
C VAL A 232 -20.33 -5.71 -8.85
N ASP A 233 -19.47 -6.48 -9.51
CA ASP A 233 -18.75 -7.59 -8.89
C ASP A 233 -17.76 -7.12 -7.82
N HIS A 234 -17.02 -6.03 -8.09
CA HIS A 234 -16.13 -5.43 -7.11
C HIS A 234 -16.88 -4.84 -5.92
N THR A 235 -18.05 -4.22 -6.17
CA THR A 235 -18.94 -3.74 -5.10
C THR A 235 -19.38 -4.89 -4.19
N GLY A 236 -19.79 -6.02 -4.76
CA GLY A 236 -20.16 -7.21 -3.99
C GLY A 236 -19.03 -7.73 -3.11
N ARG A 237 -17.80 -7.71 -3.63
CA ARG A 237 -16.59 -8.06 -2.86
C ARG A 237 -16.33 -7.08 -1.72
N LEU A 238 -16.38 -5.77 -1.99
CA LEU A 238 -16.20 -4.73 -0.97
C LEU A 238 -17.24 -4.85 0.14
N LEU A 239 -18.52 -5.01 -0.20
CA LEU A 239 -19.59 -5.23 0.77
C LEU A 239 -19.32 -6.50 1.60
N GLY A 240 -18.92 -7.60 0.97
CA GLY A 240 -18.53 -8.82 1.67
C GLY A 240 -17.41 -8.59 2.69
N ILE A 241 -16.36 -7.84 2.32
CA ILE A 241 -15.26 -7.49 3.23
C ILE A 241 -15.76 -6.61 4.39
N LEU A 242 -16.58 -5.59 4.09
CA LEU A 242 -17.13 -4.68 5.10
C LEU A 242 -18.03 -5.40 6.14
N THR A 243 -18.63 -6.54 5.79
CA THR A 243 -19.39 -7.35 6.75
C THR A 243 -18.52 -8.10 7.76
N TRP A 244 -17.21 -8.23 7.50
CA TRP A 244 -16.27 -8.97 8.34
C TRP A 244 -14.94 -8.22 8.44
N CYS A 245 -14.98 -7.07 9.12
CA CYS A 245 -13.82 -6.18 9.26
C CYS A 245 -12.98 -6.45 10.52
N GLU A 246 -13.55 -7.12 11.54
CA GLU A 246 -12.88 -7.54 12.81
C GLU A 246 -11.93 -6.50 13.45
N GLY A 247 -12.24 -5.21 13.35
CA GLY A 247 -11.42 -4.14 13.94
C GLY A 247 -10.19 -3.72 13.11
N MET A 248 -10.03 -4.25 11.89
CA MET A 248 -8.96 -3.84 10.96
C MET A 248 -9.24 -2.47 10.31
N GLY A 249 -10.51 -2.10 10.14
CA GLY A 249 -10.96 -0.85 9.56
C GLY A 249 -12.42 -0.53 9.91
N SER A 250 -13.08 0.32 9.13
CA SER A 250 -14.52 0.56 9.27
C SER A 250 -15.33 -0.59 8.69
N ASP A 251 -16.32 -1.08 9.43
CA ASP A 251 -17.27 -2.09 8.97
C ASP A 251 -18.44 -1.47 8.18
N LEU A 252 -19.32 -2.34 7.68
CA LEU A 252 -20.51 -1.94 6.92
C LEU A 252 -21.46 -1.03 7.73
N TRP A 253 -21.61 -1.25 9.04
CA TRP A 253 -22.58 -0.54 9.87
C TRP A 253 -22.09 0.85 10.30
N HIS A 254 -20.78 1.07 10.27
CA HIS A 254 -20.16 2.38 10.50
C HIS A 254 -19.80 3.11 9.22
N TYR A 255 -20.08 2.53 8.05
CA TYR A 255 -19.87 3.17 6.76
C TYR A 255 -21.09 4.03 6.38
N PRO A 256 -20.99 5.38 6.36
CA PRO A 256 -22.17 6.24 6.29
C PRO A 256 -23.13 6.00 5.11
N PRO A 257 -22.66 5.74 3.87
CA PRO A 257 -23.56 5.50 2.74
C PRO A 257 -23.95 4.01 2.58
N ALA A 258 -23.74 3.16 3.59
CA ALA A 258 -23.93 1.70 3.46
C ALA A 258 -25.33 1.29 3.01
N ALA A 259 -26.40 1.91 3.55
CA ALA A 259 -27.77 1.55 3.18
C ALA A 259 -28.03 1.77 1.69
N ALA A 260 -27.74 2.98 1.20
CA ALA A 260 -27.86 3.31 -0.21
C ALA A 260 -26.95 2.44 -1.10
N LEU A 261 -25.75 2.11 -0.62
CA LEU A 261 -24.82 1.24 -1.36
C LEU A 261 -25.37 -0.18 -1.51
N VAL A 262 -25.93 -0.74 -0.45
CA VAL A 262 -26.54 -2.08 -0.46
C VAL A 262 -27.77 -2.12 -1.37
N GLU A 263 -28.64 -1.10 -1.34
CA GLU A 263 -29.78 -1.00 -2.25
C GLU A 263 -29.33 -0.94 -3.71
N ALA A 264 -28.33 -0.09 -4.00
CA ALA A 264 -27.79 0.04 -5.35
C ALA A 264 -27.19 -1.26 -5.86
N TYR A 265 -26.32 -1.89 -5.08
CA TYR A 265 -25.75 -3.19 -5.42
C TYR A 265 -26.84 -4.25 -5.68
N THR A 266 -27.84 -4.34 -4.79
CA THR A 266 -28.93 -5.32 -4.90
C THR A 266 -29.72 -5.15 -6.21
N ARG A 267 -29.97 -3.89 -6.62
CA ARG A 267 -30.67 -3.57 -7.86
C ARG A 267 -29.93 -4.06 -9.11
N HIS A 268 -28.60 -3.94 -9.12
CA HIS A 268 -27.78 -4.34 -10.28
C HIS A 268 -27.54 -5.85 -10.28
N VAL A 269 -27.09 -6.42 -9.15
CA VAL A 269 -26.65 -7.83 -9.09
C VAL A 269 -27.78 -8.83 -9.39
N THR A 270 -29.04 -8.44 -9.16
CA THR A 270 -30.22 -9.28 -9.44
C THR A 270 -30.62 -9.31 -10.91
N ARG A 271 -30.15 -8.35 -11.71
CA ARG A 271 -30.37 -8.32 -13.17
C ARG A 271 -29.25 -9.02 -13.94
N LEU A 272 -28.10 -9.24 -13.28
CA LEU A 272 -26.97 -9.93 -13.88
C LEU A 272 -27.13 -11.45 -13.79
N PRO A 273 -26.55 -12.22 -14.73
CA PRO A 273 -26.50 -13.67 -14.63
C PRO A 273 -25.82 -14.10 -13.33
N PRO A 274 -26.34 -15.13 -12.64
CA PRO A 274 -25.71 -15.65 -11.45
C PRO A 274 -24.35 -16.27 -11.78
N THR A 275 -23.37 -16.02 -10.92
CA THR A 275 -22.07 -16.71 -10.89
C THR A 275 -21.81 -17.16 -9.46
N ASP A 276 -20.95 -18.16 -9.24
CA ASP A 276 -20.62 -18.63 -7.89
C ASP A 276 -20.11 -17.49 -7.00
N VAL A 277 -19.33 -16.58 -7.57
CA VAL A 277 -18.81 -15.39 -6.89
C VAL A 277 -19.94 -14.43 -6.49
N ARG A 278 -20.86 -14.11 -7.41
CA ARG A 278 -22.01 -13.24 -7.12
C ARG A 278 -22.92 -13.85 -6.06
N LEU A 279 -23.20 -15.15 -6.16
CA LEU A 279 -24.00 -15.88 -5.18
C LEU A 279 -23.32 -15.88 -3.80
N HIS A 280 -22.01 -16.12 -3.75
CA HIS A 280 -21.24 -16.04 -2.50
C HIS A 280 -21.37 -14.67 -1.82
N HIS A 281 -21.16 -13.58 -2.56
CA HIS A 281 -21.27 -12.22 -2.01
C HIS A 281 -22.70 -11.87 -1.60
N ARG A 282 -23.71 -12.25 -2.40
CA ARG A 282 -25.13 -12.06 -2.07
C ARG A 282 -25.50 -12.79 -0.76
N THR A 283 -25.15 -14.07 -0.63
CA THR A 283 -25.44 -14.87 0.56
C THR A 283 -24.76 -14.30 1.79
N ARG A 284 -23.46 -13.95 1.71
CA ARG A 284 -22.75 -13.33 2.83
C ARG A 284 -23.38 -12.03 3.29
N LEU A 285 -23.74 -11.16 2.34
CA LEU A 285 -24.39 -9.89 2.66
C LEU A 285 -25.76 -10.13 3.31
N ALA A 286 -26.56 -11.06 2.77
CA ALA A 286 -27.86 -11.41 3.34
C ALA A 286 -27.74 -11.97 4.77
N GLU A 287 -26.80 -12.90 5.02
CA GLU A 287 -26.54 -13.44 6.36
C GLU A 287 -26.10 -12.36 7.35
N ALA A 288 -25.25 -11.43 6.92
CA ALA A 288 -24.80 -10.32 7.76
C ALA A 288 -25.97 -9.40 8.13
N LEU A 289 -26.80 -9.03 7.16
CA LEU A 289 -27.97 -8.17 7.37
C LEU A 289 -29.04 -8.83 8.24
N GLN A 290 -29.23 -10.15 8.14
CA GLN A 290 -30.12 -10.91 9.03
C GLN A 290 -29.66 -10.87 10.49
N LYS A 291 -28.34 -10.88 10.73
CA LYS A 291 -27.77 -10.83 12.09
C LYS A 291 -27.86 -9.43 12.68
N VAL A 292 -27.54 -8.42 11.88
CA VAL A 292 -27.53 -7.01 12.32
C VAL A 292 -28.18 -6.16 11.23
N PRO A 293 -29.43 -5.71 11.42
CA PRO A 293 -30.10 -4.84 10.46
C PRO A 293 -29.35 -3.53 10.24
N LEU A 294 -29.37 -3.02 9.01
CA LEU A 294 -28.74 -1.76 8.67
C LEU A 294 -29.75 -0.61 8.82
N ALA A 295 -29.39 0.43 9.56
CA ALA A 295 -30.28 1.57 9.79
C ALA A 295 -30.64 2.27 8.47
N GLY A 296 -31.94 2.57 8.28
CA GLY A 296 -32.43 3.21 7.06
C GLY A 296 -32.62 2.28 5.87
N LEU A 297 -32.46 0.96 6.04
CA LEU A 297 -32.66 -0.06 5.01
C LEU A 297 -33.84 -0.99 5.36
N ASP A 298 -34.74 -1.26 4.42
CA ASP A 298 -35.69 -2.39 4.55
C ASP A 298 -34.93 -3.72 4.37
N THR A 299 -34.34 -4.16 5.48
CA THR A 299 -33.47 -5.34 5.52
C THR A 299 -34.21 -6.60 5.07
N SER A 300 -35.50 -6.75 5.39
CA SER A 300 -36.28 -7.93 5.02
C SER A 300 -36.48 -8.01 3.50
N ALA A 301 -36.89 -6.89 2.89
CA ALA A 301 -37.08 -6.82 1.45
C ALA A 301 -35.77 -7.06 0.68
N VAL A 302 -34.67 -6.45 1.14
CA VAL A 302 -33.34 -6.61 0.54
C VAL A 302 -32.84 -8.05 0.65
N VAL A 303 -32.93 -8.67 1.83
CA VAL A 303 -32.52 -10.07 2.04
C VAL A 303 -33.31 -11.01 1.15
N SER A 304 -34.64 -10.85 1.07
CA SER A 304 -35.50 -11.63 0.17
C SER A 304 -35.03 -11.51 -1.29
N THR A 305 -34.79 -10.27 -1.73
CA THR A 305 -34.33 -9.97 -3.10
C THR A 305 -32.94 -10.54 -3.39
N LEU A 306 -32.02 -10.48 -2.43
CA LEU A 306 -30.66 -11.02 -2.58
C LEU A 306 -30.65 -12.54 -2.66
N LEU A 307 -31.58 -13.22 -1.99
CA LEU A 307 -31.64 -14.69 -1.96
C LEU A 307 -32.47 -15.28 -3.09
N GLY A 308 -33.48 -14.57 -3.60
CA GLY A 308 -34.32 -15.02 -4.72
C GLY A 308 -35.36 -16.05 -4.29
#